data_AF-A0A3M3A082-F1
#
_entry.id   AF-A0A3M3A082-F1
#
_cell.length_a   1.000
_cell.length_b   1.000
_cell.length_c   1.000
_cell.angle_alpha   90.00
_cell.angle_beta   90.00
_cell.angle_gamma   90.00
#
_symmetry.space_group_name_H-M   'P 1'
#
loop_
_entity.id
_entity.type
_entity.pdbx_description
1 polymer ?
#
loop_
_entity_poly.entity_id
_entity_poly.type
_entity_poly.pdbx_seq_one_letter_code
_entity_poly.pdbx_strand_id
1 'polypeptide(L)'
;DVDGLSSLLIPVPANASSQQISFIALSQVASLDLVLGPNQISRENGKRVVIVSANVRGRDLGSFVEEAGTTIDSGVQIPAGYWTNWGGQFEQLQSAAKRLQIVVPVALLLVLALLFMMFNNLKDGLLVFTGIPFALTGGVMALWPC
;
A
#
# COMPACT_ATOMS: atom_id res chain seq x y z
N ASP A 1 34.96 -11.30 9.50
CA ASP A 1 35.60 -12.51 10.03
C ASP A 1 35.51 -12.47 11.54
N VAL A 2 34.85 -13.44 12.15
CA VAL A 2 34.52 -13.40 13.60
C VAL A 2 35.74 -13.76 14.44
N ASP A 3 36.58 -14.65 13.91
CA ASP A 3 37.83 -15.09 14.54
C ASP A 3 38.81 -13.92 14.65
N GLY A 4 38.95 -13.08 13.62
CA GLY A 4 39.78 -11.87 13.69
C GLY A 4 39.28 -10.78 14.67
N LEU A 5 37.96 -10.71 14.93
CA LEU A 5 37.39 -9.81 15.94
C LEU A 5 37.65 -10.31 17.37
N SER A 6 37.71 -11.63 17.56
CA SER A 6 37.90 -12.26 18.87
C SER A 6 39.29 -11.98 19.49
N SER A 7 40.28 -11.67 18.66
CA SER A 7 41.66 -11.36 19.06
C SER A 7 41.92 -9.87 19.31
N LEU A 8 40.91 -9.01 19.22
CA LEU A 8 41.07 -7.58 19.53
C LEU A 8 41.43 -7.40 21.02
N LEU A 9 42.54 -6.72 21.27
CA LEU A 9 43.03 -6.42 22.61
C LEU A 9 42.32 -5.18 23.16
N ILE A 10 41.67 -5.33 24.32
CA ILE A 10 41.02 -4.23 25.05
C ILE A 10 41.91 -3.83 26.23
N PRO A 11 42.25 -2.53 26.37
CA PRO A 11 42.96 -2.04 27.54
C PRO A 11 42.03 -2.02 28.77
N VAL A 12 42.47 -2.66 29.84
CA VAL A 12 41.75 -2.65 31.12
C VAL A 12 42.20 -1.42 31.92
N PRO A 13 41.29 -0.65 32.54
CA PRO A 13 41.67 0.50 33.35
C PRO A 13 42.62 0.05 34.48
N ALA A 14 43.77 0.70 34.57
CA ALA A 14 44.78 0.41 35.57
C ALA A 14 44.24 0.72 36.97
N ASN A 15 44.17 -0.29 37.84
CA ASN A 15 43.87 -0.08 39.25
C ASN A 15 45.04 0.70 39.90
N ALA A 16 44.72 1.58 40.85
CA ALA A 16 45.64 2.53 41.50
C ALA A 16 46.88 1.89 42.18
N SER A 17 46.95 0.57 42.26
CA SER A 17 48.04 -0.22 42.84
C SER A 17 49.00 -0.86 41.81
N SER A 18 48.67 -0.84 40.51
CA SER A 18 49.50 -1.43 39.46
C SER A 18 49.57 -0.49 38.25
N GLN A 19 50.71 0.18 38.09
CA GLN A 19 51.00 1.17 37.04
C GLN A 19 51.14 0.58 35.62
N GLN A 20 50.62 -0.63 35.39
CA GLN A 20 50.77 -1.39 34.16
C GLN A 20 49.42 -1.56 33.46
N ILE A 21 49.33 -1.05 32.24
CA ILE A 21 48.17 -1.24 31.37
C ILE A 21 48.15 -2.70 30.94
N SER A 22 47.19 -3.47 31.45
CA SER A 22 46.98 -4.86 31.06
C SER A 22 46.02 -4.91 29.88
N PHE A 23 46.27 -5.83 28.94
CA PHE A 23 45.45 -6.05 27.76
C PHE A 23 44.81 -7.43 27.85
N ILE A 24 43.49 -7.49 27.63
CA ILE A 24 42.75 -8.75 27.56
C ILE A 24 42.13 -8.88 26.17
N ALA A 25 42.04 -10.10 25.64
CA ALA A 25 41.39 -10.34 24.36
C ALA A 25 39.86 -10.21 24.51
N LEU A 26 39.19 -9.68 23.48
CA LEU A 26 37.73 -9.51 23.44
C LEU A 26 36.98 -10.83 23.73
N SER A 27 37.52 -11.97 23.28
CA SER A 27 37.00 -13.31 23.55
C SER A 27 36.92 -13.70 25.04
N GLN A 28 37.71 -13.06 25.91
CA GLN A 28 37.66 -13.33 27.35
C GLN A 28 36.54 -12.55 28.07
N VAL A 29 35.89 -11.61 27.38
CA VAL A 29 34.91 -10.67 27.98
C VAL A 29 33.55 -10.75 27.30
N ALA A 30 33.47 -11.17 26.03
CA ALA A 30 32.24 -11.24 25.26
C ALA A 30 32.18 -12.48 24.35
N SER A 31 30.97 -13.05 24.21
CA SER A 31 30.65 -14.04 23.17
C SER A 31 30.36 -13.32 21.86
N LEU A 32 31.01 -13.74 20.77
CA LEU A 32 30.71 -13.25 19.43
C LEU A 32 29.96 -14.32 18.65
N ASP A 33 28.68 -14.08 18.40
CA ASP A 33 27.82 -14.97 17.62
C ASP A 33 27.38 -14.27 16.33
N LEU A 34 27.55 -14.95 15.18
CA LEU A 34 27.05 -14.46 13.91
C LEU A 34 25.59 -14.86 13.75
N VAL A 35 24.68 -13.90 13.97
CA VAL A 35 23.23 -14.12 13.85
C VAL A 35 22.66 -13.45 12.61
N LEU A 36 21.76 -14.15 11.92
CA LEU A 36 20.97 -13.60 10.82
C LEU A 36 19.95 -12.61 11.38
N GLY A 37 20.24 -11.32 11.21
CA GLY A 37 19.34 -10.22 11.57
C GLY A 37 18.49 -9.76 10.38
N PRO A 38 17.36 -9.06 10.63
CA PRO A 38 16.58 -8.44 9.56
C PRO A 38 17.40 -7.35 8.88
N ASN A 39 17.57 -7.45 7.55
CA ASN A 39 18.33 -6.49 6.75
C ASN A 39 17.72 -5.07 6.78
N GLN A 40 16.38 -4.98 6.85
CA GLN A 40 15.68 -3.70 6.94
C GLN A 40 14.39 -3.84 7.74
N ILE A 41 14.15 -2.90 8.65
CA ILE A 41 12.88 -2.79 9.38
C ILE A 41 12.11 -1.63 8.78
N SER A 42 11.28 -1.94 7.78
CA SER A 42 10.34 -0.96 7.23
C SER A 42 9.23 -0.66 8.24
N ARG A 43 8.96 0.63 8.43
CA ARG A 43 7.89 1.09 9.31
C ARG A 43 7.03 2.10 8.57
N GLU A 44 5.73 1.93 8.70
CA GLU A 44 4.74 2.90 8.25
C GLU A 44 3.90 3.28 9.46
N ASN A 45 3.76 4.58 9.74
CA ASN A 45 3.03 5.11 10.90
C ASN A 45 3.44 4.46 12.25
N GLY A 46 4.74 4.18 12.43
CA GLY A 46 5.28 3.58 13.65
C GLY A 46 5.06 2.07 13.80
N LYS A 47 4.26 1.45 12.92
CA LYS A 47 4.04 -0.01 12.89
C LYS A 47 5.03 -0.67 11.93
N ARG A 48 5.47 -1.89 12.25
CA ARG A 48 6.32 -2.69 11.36
C ARG A 48 5.48 -3.16 10.17
N VAL A 49 5.97 -2.94 8.97
CA VAL A 49 5.31 -3.36 7.73
C VAL A 49 6.26 -4.22 6.90
N VAL A 50 5.68 -5.21 6.21
CA VAL A 50 6.38 -5.98 5.18
C VAL A 50 5.72 -5.61 3.86
N ILE A 51 6.52 -5.08 2.92
CA ILE A 51 6.03 -4.63 1.62
C ILE A 51 6.27 -5.74 0.62
N VAL A 52 5.19 -6.21 -0.01
CA VAL A 52 5.24 -7.15 -1.13
C VAL A 52 4.88 -6.37 -2.39
N SER A 53 5.82 -6.25 -3.32
CA SER A 53 5.61 -5.57 -4.59
C SER A 53 5.32 -6.58 -5.70
N ALA A 54 4.27 -6.31 -6.48
CA ALA A 54 3.92 -7.07 -7.67
C ALA A 54 3.70 -6.09 -8.83
N ASN A 55 4.31 -6.38 -9.99
CA ASN A 55 4.15 -5.56 -11.19
C ASN A 55 3.20 -6.28 -12.16
N VAL A 56 2.09 -5.63 -12.48
CA VAL A 56 1.08 -6.18 -13.40
C VAL A 56 1.38 -5.65 -14.81
N ARG A 57 1.47 -6.57 -15.78
CA ARG A 57 1.68 -6.21 -17.20
C ARG A 57 0.76 -7.07 -18.07
N GLY A 58 0.11 -6.45 -19.06
CA GLY A 58 -0.78 -7.14 -19.99
C GLY A 58 -2.14 -7.55 -19.40
N ARG A 59 -2.48 -7.08 -18.20
CA ARG A 59 -3.77 -7.30 -17.53
C ARG A 59 -4.22 -6.01 -16.83
N ASP A 60 -5.53 -5.86 -16.64
CA ASP A 60 -6.10 -4.75 -15.90
C ASP A 60 -5.75 -4.85 -14.39
N LEU A 61 -5.45 -3.70 -13.79
CA LEU A 61 -5.00 -3.64 -12.40
C LEU A 61 -6.11 -3.99 -11.40
N GLY A 62 -7.36 -3.65 -11.74
CA GLY A 62 -8.52 -3.87 -10.87
C GLY A 62 -8.82 -5.36 -10.66
N SER A 63 -9.00 -6.09 -11.76
CA SER A 63 -9.31 -7.53 -11.72
C SER A 63 -8.16 -8.35 -11.13
N PHE A 64 -6.90 -7.93 -11.35
CA PHE A 64 -5.75 -8.58 -10.71
C PHE A 64 -5.83 -8.46 -9.18
N VAL A 65 -6.09 -7.26 -8.66
CA VAL A 65 -6.14 -7.05 -7.20
C VAL A 65 -7.35 -7.75 -6.59
N GLU A 66 -8.49 -7.79 -7.28
CA GLU A 66 -9.69 -8.50 -6.82
C GLU A 66 -9.47 -10.02 -6.74
N GLU A 67 -8.85 -10.61 -7.76
CA GLU A 67 -8.51 -12.04 -7.76
C GLU A 67 -7.42 -12.36 -6.72
N ALA A 68 -6.37 -11.54 -6.63
CA ALA A 68 -5.29 -11.72 -5.68
C ALA A 68 -5.78 -11.58 -4.24
N GLY A 69 -6.65 -10.60 -3.96
CA GLY A 69 -7.29 -10.43 -2.65
C GLY A 69 -8.09 -11.67 -2.26
N THR A 70 -8.96 -12.16 -3.16
CA THR A 70 -9.75 -13.37 -2.92
C THR A 70 -8.89 -14.61 -2.68
N THR A 71 -7.78 -14.73 -3.42
CA THR A 71 -6.83 -15.83 -3.29
C THR A 71 -6.06 -15.77 -1.97
N ILE A 72 -5.67 -14.57 -1.52
CA ILE A 72 -4.99 -14.37 -0.24
C ILE A 72 -5.95 -14.68 0.92
N ASP A 73 -7.18 -14.20 0.86
CA ASP A 73 -8.18 -14.44 1.90
C ASP A 73 -8.57 -15.92 2.03
N SER A 74 -8.54 -16.68 0.93
CA SER A 74 -8.86 -18.11 0.93
C SER A 74 -7.66 -19.02 1.20
N GLY A 75 -6.45 -18.63 0.76
CA GLY A 75 -5.26 -19.46 0.79
C GLY A 75 -4.28 -19.15 1.93
N VAL A 76 -4.40 -18.00 2.59
CA VAL A 76 -3.43 -17.55 3.60
C VAL A 76 -4.13 -17.29 4.93
N GLN A 77 -3.74 -18.04 5.95
CA GLN A 77 -4.16 -17.81 7.32
C GLN A 77 -3.31 -16.69 7.92
N ILE A 78 -3.87 -15.49 7.98
CA ILE A 78 -3.23 -14.33 8.62
C ILE A 78 -3.34 -14.48 10.15
N PRO A 79 -2.22 -14.59 10.89
CA PRO A 79 -2.28 -14.71 12.34
C PRO A 79 -2.85 -13.44 12.99
N ALA A 80 -3.49 -13.60 14.15
CA ALA A 80 -4.13 -12.51 14.86
C ALA A 80 -3.15 -11.35 15.14
N GLY A 81 -3.59 -10.12 14.86
CA GLY A 81 -2.78 -8.91 15.01
C GLY A 81 -2.06 -8.44 13.75
N TYR A 82 -2.13 -9.21 12.66
CA TYR A 82 -1.66 -8.80 11.33
C TYR A 82 -2.87 -8.42 10.46
N TRP A 83 -2.65 -7.47 9.56
CA TRP A 83 -3.65 -6.98 8.62
C TRP A 83 -2.95 -6.76 7.28
N THR A 84 -3.64 -7.12 6.21
CA THR A 84 -3.22 -6.86 4.83
C THR A 84 -3.84 -5.57 4.35
N ASN A 85 -3.08 -4.78 3.60
CA ASN A 85 -3.62 -3.60 2.94
C ASN A 85 -3.05 -3.49 1.53
N TRP A 86 -3.86 -2.97 0.61
CA TRP A 86 -3.48 -2.72 -0.77
C TRP A 86 -3.14 -1.24 -0.92
N GLY A 87 -1.88 -0.95 -1.25
CA GLY A 87 -1.39 0.40 -1.48
C GLY A 87 -1.01 0.68 -2.93
N GLY A 88 -0.57 1.91 -3.20
CA GLY A 88 0.01 2.29 -4.49
C GLY A 88 -1.03 2.75 -5.51
N GLN A 89 -0.86 2.35 -6.77
CA GLN A 89 -1.69 2.83 -7.89
C GLN A 89 -3.16 2.43 -7.75
N PHE A 90 -3.44 1.28 -7.14
CA PHE A 90 -4.81 0.81 -6.92
C PHE A 90 -5.59 1.69 -5.94
N GLU A 91 -4.95 2.16 -4.86
CA GLU A 91 -5.56 3.08 -3.89
C GLU A 91 -5.95 4.41 -4.57
N GLN A 92 -5.10 4.90 -5.49
CA GLN A 92 -5.39 6.09 -6.28
C GLN A 92 -6.57 5.89 -7.22
N LEU A 93 -6.64 4.73 -7.91
CA LEU A 93 -7.78 4.37 -8.74
C LEU A 93 -9.07 4.27 -7.93
N GLN A 94 -9.06 3.60 -6.77
CA GLN A 94 -10.23 3.51 -5.89
C GLN A 94 -10.67 4.88 -5.41
N SER A 95 -9.73 5.72 -4.97
CA SER A 95 -10.04 7.07 -4.50
C SER A 95 -10.66 7.93 -5.59
N ALA A 96 -10.14 7.84 -6.83
CA ALA A 96 -10.69 8.53 -7.99
C ALA A 96 -12.10 8.00 -8.35
N ALA A 97 -12.26 6.67 -8.41
CA ALA A 97 -13.55 6.03 -8.70
C ALA A 97 -14.62 6.41 -7.66
N LYS A 98 -14.28 6.40 -6.37
CA LYS A 98 -15.19 6.79 -5.28
C LYS A 98 -15.64 8.25 -5.39
N ARG A 99 -14.73 9.15 -5.80
CA ARG A 99 -15.09 10.55 -6.07
C ARG A 99 -16.04 10.64 -7.26
N LEU A 100 -15.78 9.95 -8.36
CA LEU A 100 -16.64 9.94 -9.54
C LEU A 100 -18.05 9.39 -9.22
N GLN A 101 -18.15 8.36 -8.38
CA GLN A 101 -19.45 7.83 -7.93
C GLN A 101 -20.33 8.87 -7.23
N ILE A 102 -19.73 9.87 -6.57
CA ILE A 102 -20.46 10.96 -5.92
C ILE A 102 -20.68 12.13 -6.89
N VAL A 103 -19.68 12.49 -7.66
CA VAL A 103 -19.72 13.65 -8.56
C VAL A 103 -20.70 13.43 -9.71
N VAL A 104 -20.75 12.23 -10.29
CA VAL A 104 -21.66 11.89 -11.42
C VAL A 104 -23.14 12.11 -11.06
N PRO A 105 -23.71 11.54 -9.97
CA PRO A 105 -25.11 11.77 -9.63
C PRO A 105 -25.40 13.23 -9.25
N VAL A 106 -24.46 13.92 -8.59
CA VAL A 106 -24.63 15.35 -8.27
C VAL A 106 -24.72 16.20 -9.54
N ALA A 107 -23.86 15.93 -10.53
CA ALA A 107 -23.91 16.61 -11.82
C ALA A 107 -25.23 16.32 -12.57
N LEU A 108 -25.69 15.07 -12.58
CA LEU A 108 -26.96 14.68 -13.18
C LEU A 108 -28.16 15.38 -12.54
N LEU A 109 -28.18 15.48 -11.21
CA LEU A 109 -29.23 16.21 -10.49
C LEU A 109 -29.19 17.72 -10.77
N LEU A 110 -28.00 18.30 -10.87
CA LEU A 110 -27.85 19.72 -11.24
C LEU A 110 -28.38 20.00 -12.65
N VAL A 111 -28.02 19.15 -13.62
CA VAL A 111 -28.54 19.27 -14.99
C VAL A 111 -30.06 19.10 -15.00
N LEU A 112 -30.60 18.12 -14.28
CA LEU A 112 -32.05 17.93 -14.15
C LEU A 112 -32.73 19.17 -13.55
N ALA A 113 -32.16 19.76 -12.50
CA ALA A 113 -32.69 20.96 -11.86
C ALA A 113 -32.70 22.17 -12.81
N LEU A 114 -31.62 22.36 -13.58
CA LEU A 114 -31.53 23.41 -14.60
C LEU A 114 -32.59 23.21 -15.71
N LEU A 115 -32.74 21.97 -16.20
CA LEU A 115 -33.76 21.64 -17.20
C LEU A 115 -35.18 21.85 -16.66
N PHE A 116 -35.42 21.49 -15.39
CA PHE A 116 -36.71 21.69 -14.73
C PHE A 116 -37.05 23.18 -14.62
N MET A 117 -36.09 24.01 -14.24
CA MET A 117 -36.28 25.47 -14.19
C MET A 117 -36.52 26.08 -15.58
N MET A 118 -35.86 25.55 -16.62
CA MET A 118 -35.98 26.07 -17.98
C MET A 118 -37.33 25.73 -18.63
N PHE A 119 -37.80 24.50 -18.49
CA PHE A 119 -39.05 24.04 -19.11
C PHE A 119 -40.28 24.19 -18.20
N ASN A 120 -40.08 24.42 -16.89
CA ASN A 120 -41.11 24.47 -15.85
C ASN A 120 -42.09 23.27 -15.89
N ASN A 121 -41.67 22.16 -16.51
CA ASN A 121 -42.47 20.97 -16.78
C ASN A 121 -41.58 19.73 -16.60
N LEU A 122 -41.98 18.85 -15.68
CA LEU A 122 -41.25 17.61 -15.38
C LEU A 122 -41.18 16.66 -16.59
N LYS A 123 -42.18 16.66 -17.46
CA LYS A 123 -42.26 15.71 -18.58
C LYS A 123 -41.17 15.96 -19.64
N ASP A 124 -40.97 17.22 -20.00
CA ASP A 124 -39.98 17.61 -21.01
C ASP A 124 -38.54 17.44 -20.48
N GLY A 125 -38.32 17.75 -19.19
CA GLY A 125 -37.03 17.52 -18.53
C GLY A 125 -36.66 16.03 -18.44
N LEU A 126 -37.61 15.15 -18.12
CA LEU A 126 -37.40 13.70 -18.09
C LEU A 126 -37.11 13.12 -19.48
N LEU A 127 -37.74 13.67 -20.54
CA LEU A 127 -37.50 13.24 -21.92
C LEU A 127 -36.06 13.52 -22.39
N VAL A 128 -35.49 14.66 -21.97
CA VAL A 128 -34.08 14.97 -22.28
C VAL A 128 -33.14 14.14 -21.38
N PHE A 129 -33.54 13.90 -20.13
CA PHE A 129 -32.75 13.10 -19.19
C PHE A 129 -32.54 11.66 -19.66
N THR A 130 -33.51 11.03 -20.34
CA THR A 130 -33.34 9.69 -20.93
C THR A 130 -32.31 9.65 -22.06
N GLY A 131 -32.00 10.78 -22.70
CA GLY A 131 -30.93 10.89 -23.69
C GLY A 131 -29.52 10.72 -23.09
N ILE A 132 -29.32 11.10 -21.82
CA ILE A 132 -28.02 11.01 -21.14
C ILE A 132 -27.53 9.55 -20.96
N PRO A 133 -28.32 8.61 -20.38
CA PRO A 133 -27.90 7.21 -20.29
C PRO A 133 -27.76 6.54 -21.67
N PHE A 134 -28.53 6.98 -22.67
CA PHE A 134 -28.38 6.52 -24.05
C PHE A 134 -27.05 6.97 -24.67
N ALA A 135 -26.62 8.21 -24.41
CA ALA A 135 -25.31 8.70 -24.85
C ALA A 135 -24.16 7.96 -24.15
N LEU A 136 -24.28 7.69 -22.85
CA LEU A 136 -23.28 6.95 -22.09
C LEU A 136 -23.09 5.51 -22.61
N THR A 137 -24.19 4.81 -22.88
CA THR A 137 -24.14 3.45 -23.45
C THR A 137 -23.48 3.44 -24.84
N GLY A 138 -23.76 4.44 -25.69
CA GLY A 138 -23.06 4.63 -26.95
C GLY A 138 -21.55 4.87 -26.79
N GLY A 139 -21.15 5.66 -25.80
CA GLY A 139 -19.73 5.93 -25.50
C GLY A 139 -18.96 4.69 -25.03
N VAL A 140 -19.56 3.86 -24.17
CA VAL A 140 -18.94 2.60 -23.71
C VAL A 140 -18.78 1.61 -24.88
N MET A 141 -19.81 1.49 -25.73
CA MET A 141 -19.75 0.63 -26.91
C MET A 141 -18.67 1.05 -27.91
N ALA A 142 -18.38 2.35 -28.01
CA ALA A 142 -17.31 2.85 -28.88
C ALA A 142 -15.89 2.56 -28.35
N LEU A 143 -15.72 2.38 -27.03
CA LEU A 143 -14.43 2.05 -26.40
C LEU A 143 -14.13 0.55 -26.42
N TRP A 144 -15.13 -0.32 -26.39
CA TRP A 144 -14.96 -1.77 -26.38
C TRP A 144 -14.16 -2.38 -27.56
N PRO A 145 -14.30 -1.91 -28.82
CA PRO A 145 -13.56 -2.47 -29.95
C PRO A 145 -12.12 -1.94 -30.11
N CYS A 146 -11.65 -1.02 -29.26
CA CYS A 146 -10.28 -0.50 -29.27
C CYS A 146 -9.47 -1.05 -28.08
#